data_AF-A0A4S2SH33-F1
#
_entry.id   AF-A0A4S2SH33-F1
#
_cell.length_a   1.000
_cell.length_b   1.000
_cell.length_c   1.000
_cell.angle_alpha   90.00
_cell.angle_beta   90.00
_cell.angle_gamma   90.00
#
_symmetry.space_group_name_H-M   'P 1'
#
loop_
_entity.id
_entity.type
_entity.pdbx_description
1 polymer ?
#
loop_
_entity_poly.entity_id
_entity_poly.type
_entity_poly.pdbx_seq_one_letter_code
_entity_poly.pdbx_strand_id
1 'polypeptide(L)'
;MDPVDVERGPAHVQARRAGRPRRATLRVHAVLGAAALLLAGCASMPDSGEIRQVQASQGVDSQVRVFGVPPADKAGAADIVDGFLEAMTSDDPQLETARKYLTEDAAKNWKPGSAVTVLSSGLDRFPVQGSKEPDDTRWKVTGKKLATVDERSAYQPETGGGRYEEYLQLVREKDQWRIATPPSSLVLSESDFQRIYKPVNKYYFAGGALVADPVYVRQRSDPDSRMDPTTQTVQSLLAGPSKWLAPVVTSSFPTGTELRAGTKTLAYDGQNTLRVPLNDKAKNVGQPQCQKMATQLLYTIRDLTASRLDRVELLRPDGKTSLCWVTRSAAVAIANPAPLPEHQYYVDKDYRFVRMSLNVNAEDQQQDKPEPVPGPLATATGFKVGSAAVTYDEKRAAVVSDDRHALYVVTLTTAGPMPQPLQFPGGRAGKLTAPSWDTHGDLWIADVDPPNQGLWRVPGGTGAPQKVDVAGLDGGRITALKASPDGVRIALLVEKDGSRKNLYTGRIERPDGKADASPVSVRELRPAAPQMADVMAMSWGPRGRLLVVGRESGGVMQARYMLSDGSTAAASLPGASGLAGVATTEDEEKPVVAFSDEDGIVWLPPGAQWRTVAAGGREPVYPG
;
A
#
# COMPACT_ATOMS: atom_id res chain seq x y z
N MET A 1 61.89 -39.52 9.63
CA MET A 1 62.25 -40.60 8.69
C MET A 1 61.20 -40.57 7.59
N ASP A 2 61.56 -39.98 6.45
CA ASP A 2 61.14 -40.47 5.11
C ASP A 2 61.42 -41.99 5.01
N PRO A 3 61.01 -42.75 3.96
CA PRO A 3 60.53 -42.35 2.62
C PRO A 3 59.26 -43.11 2.12
N VAL A 4 58.57 -42.69 1.02
CA VAL A 4 58.82 -42.95 -0.44
C VAL A 4 58.78 -44.46 -0.76
N ASP A 5 58.25 -45.02 -1.85
CA ASP A 5 57.39 -44.67 -2.99
C ASP A 5 57.43 -45.92 -3.91
N VAL A 6 56.68 -45.90 -5.02
CA VAL A 6 57.14 -46.37 -6.35
C VAL A 6 57.13 -47.87 -6.75
N GLU A 7 56.26 -48.11 -7.74
CA GLU A 7 56.43 -48.82 -9.04
C GLU A 7 56.74 -50.32 -9.16
N ARG A 8 56.09 -50.96 -10.15
CA ARG A 8 56.70 -51.36 -11.44
C ARG A 8 55.69 -51.97 -12.43
N GLY A 9 55.90 -51.70 -13.72
CA GLY A 9 55.15 -52.24 -14.88
C GLY A 9 55.40 -53.74 -15.15
N PRO A 10 55.07 -54.25 -16.36
CA PRO A 10 56.03 -54.11 -17.47
C PRO A 10 55.41 -54.04 -18.89
N ALA A 11 56.34 -53.92 -19.86
CA ALA A 11 56.19 -53.75 -21.29
C ALA A 11 56.09 -55.08 -22.10
N HIS A 12 55.59 -54.97 -23.33
CA HIS A 12 55.93 -55.82 -24.51
C HIS A 12 55.93 -54.89 -25.75
N VAL A 13 57.07 -54.50 -26.36
CA VAL A 13 57.98 -55.22 -27.29
C VAL A 13 57.25 -55.67 -28.58
N GLN A 14 57.34 -54.90 -29.69
CA GLN A 14 58.22 -55.07 -30.89
C GLN A 14 58.09 -56.46 -31.58
N ALA A 15 58.08 -56.68 -32.90
CA ALA A 15 58.69 -56.00 -34.04
C ALA A 15 58.24 -56.62 -35.39
N ARG A 16 58.73 -56.00 -36.50
CA ARG A 16 58.97 -56.54 -37.87
C ARG A 16 57.73 -56.72 -38.78
N ARG A 17 57.78 -56.46 -40.10
CA ARG A 17 58.88 -56.16 -41.05
C ARG A 17 58.30 -55.49 -42.30
N ALA A 18 59.13 -54.70 -42.95
CA ALA A 18 58.91 -54.08 -44.27
C ALA A 18 58.70 -55.11 -45.40
N GLY A 19 58.01 -54.69 -46.46
CA GLY A 19 57.93 -55.45 -47.71
C GLY A 19 56.85 -54.98 -48.68
N ARG A 20 57.03 -53.80 -49.29
CA ARG A 20 56.42 -53.39 -50.58
C ARG A 20 56.83 -54.40 -51.69
N PRO A 21 56.29 -54.36 -52.95
CA PRO A 21 55.27 -53.46 -53.50
C PRO A 21 54.25 -54.07 -54.51
N ARG A 22 53.21 -53.27 -54.77
CA ARG A 22 52.57 -52.93 -56.07
C ARG A 22 52.10 -54.03 -57.02
N ARG A 23 50.78 -54.05 -57.25
CA ARG A 23 50.08 -53.54 -58.47
C ARG A 23 48.60 -53.92 -58.30
N ALA A 24 47.70 -52.97 -58.11
CA ALA A 24 47.13 -52.05 -59.10
C ALA A 24 45.68 -52.47 -59.36
N THR A 25 44.79 -51.49 -59.13
CA THR A 25 43.59 -51.18 -59.93
C THR A 25 42.47 -52.21 -60.00
N LEU A 26 41.27 -51.74 -59.63
CA LEU A 26 39.91 -52.22 -59.99
C LEU A 26 38.97 -52.64 -58.84
N ARG A 27 39.07 -52.07 -57.62
CA ARG A 27 37.98 -52.20 -56.61
C ARG A 27 37.79 -50.99 -55.68
N VAL A 28 37.97 -49.75 -56.17
CA VAL A 28 37.82 -48.54 -55.31
C VAL A 28 36.57 -47.70 -55.63
N HIS A 29 35.88 -47.94 -56.74
CA HIS A 29 34.67 -47.16 -57.08
C HIS A 29 33.36 -47.68 -56.47
N ALA A 30 33.37 -48.82 -55.77
CA ALA A 30 32.16 -49.38 -55.13
C ALA A 30 32.05 -49.08 -53.61
N VAL A 31 33.14 -48.66 -52.96
CA VAL A 31 33.14 -48.43 -51.49
C VAL A 31 33.00 -46.94 -51.14
N LEU A 32 33.36 -46.02 -52.03
CA LEU A 32 33.14 -44.58 -51.83
C LEU A 32 31.69 -44.12 -52.02
N GLY A 33 30.85 -44.88 -52.73
CA GLY A 33 29.42 -44.56 -52.89
C GLY A 33 28.57 -44.87 -51.66
N ALA A 34 28.92 -45.90 -50.90
CA ALA A 34 28.16 -46.34 -49.72
C ALA A 34 28.48 -45.53 -48.44
N ALA A 35 29.67 -44.92 -48.35
CA ALA A 35 30.04 -44.05 -47.23
C ALA A 35 29.47 -42.63 -47.34
N ALA A 36 29.10 -42.16 -48.54
CA ALA A 36 28.48 -40.84 -48.73
C ALA A 36 26.97 -40.81 -48.39
N LEU A 37 26.29 -41.96 -48.39
CA LEU A 37 24.86 -42.06 -48.08
C LEU A 37 24.54 -42.18 -46.58
N LEU A 38 25.55 -42.35 -45.71
CA LEU A 38 25.37 -42.42 -44.26
C LEU A 38 25.64 -41.10 -43.53
N LEU A 39 25.92 -40.01 -44.26
CA LEU A 39 26.13 -38.66 -43.70
C LEU A 39 24.99 -37.67 -44.01
N ALA A 40 23.91 -38.12 -44.67
CA ALA A 40 22.72 -37.29 -44.94
C ALA A 40 21.62 -37.43 -43.86
N GLY A 41 22.02 -37.77 -42.63
CA GLY A 41 21.14 -37.94 -41.47
C GLY A 41 21.29 -36.83 -40.43
N CYS A 42 21.47 -35.57 -40.85
CA CYS A 42 21.22 -34.43 -39.98
C CYS A 42 19.76 -34.03 -40.16
N ALA A 43 18.91 -34.35 -39.19
CA ALA A 43 17.61 -33.71 -39.08
C ALA A 43 17.85 -32.21 -38.80
N SER A 44 17.71 -31.37 -39.82
CA SER A 44 17.61 -29.92 -39.63
C SER A 44 16.24 -29.65 -39.01
N MET A 45 16.22 -29.23 -37.74
CA MET A 45 15.06 -28.53 -37.21
C MET A 45 14.85 -27.27 -38.08
N PRO A 46 13.61 -26.96 -38.51
CA PRO A 46 13.36 -25.72 -39.23
C PRO A 46 13.63 -24.53 -38.29
N ASP A 47 14.58 -23.67 -38.65
CA ASP A 47 14.90 -22.45 -37.88
C ASP A 47 13.84 -21.33 -38.07
N SER A 48 12.75 -21.60 -38.78
CA SER A 48 11.66 -20.64 -39.02
C SER A 48 10.31 -21.33 -39.12
N GLY A 49 9.71 -21.60 -37.96
CA GLY A 49 8.26 -21.71 -37.86
C GLY A 49 7.63 -20.32 -37.98
N GLU A 50 6.58 -20.19 -38.79
CA GLU A 50 5.78 -18.97 -38.82
C GLU A 50 5.32 -18.67 -37.38
N ILE A 51 5.82 -17.56 -36.81
CA ILE A 51 5.39 -17.09 -35.49
C ILE A 51 3.98 -16.57 -35.68
N ARG A 52 3.00 -17.47 -35.65
CA ARG A 52 1.64 -17.07 -35.28
C ARG A 52 1.77 -16.50 -33.88
N GLN A 53 1.52 -15.20 -33.75
CA GLN A 53 1.18 -14.64 -32.45
C GLN A 53 0.01 -15.46 -31.94
N VAL A 54 0.29 -16.42 -31.07
CA VAL A 54 -0.70 -16.87 -30.12
C VAL A 54 -1.05 -15.59 -29.39
N GLN A 55 -2.30 -15.14 -29.46
CA GLN A 55 -2.78 -14.24 -28.41
C GLN A 55 -2.38 -14.94 -27.13
N ALA A 56 -1.44 -14.36 -26.39
CA ALA A 56 -1.16 -14.79 -25.04
C ALA A 56 -2.54 -14.87 -24.40
N SER A 57 -2.98 -16.09 -24.07
CA SER A 57 -4.19 -16.25 -23.29
C SER A 57 -3.99 -15.32 -22.11
N GLN A 58 -4.81 -14.28 -22.01
CA GLN A 58 -4.72 -13.34 -20.90
C GLN A 58 -4.62 -14.17 -19.64
N GLY A 59 -3.60 -13.87 -18.85
CA GLY A 59 -2.95 -14.78 -17.91
C GLY A 59 -3.91 -15.80 -17.31
N VAL A 60 -3.51 -17.07 -17.34
CA VAL A 60 -4.17 -18.12 -16.56
C VAL A 60 -4.26 -17.58 -15.14
N ASP A 61 -5.48 -17.26 -14.71
CA ASP A 61 -5.83 -16.84 -13.37
C ASP A 61 -5.48 -18.01 -12.45
N SER A 62 -4.23 -18.05 -11.98
CA SER A 62 -3.69 -19.13 -11.14
C SER A 62 -4.27 -19.11 -9.73
N GLN A 63 -5.19 -18.18 -9.45
CA GLN A 63 -5.84 -18.02 -8.16
C GLN A 63 -7.07 -18.94 -8.04
N VAL A 64 -7.20 -19.55 -6.87
CA VAL A 64 -8.32 -20.44 -6.53
C VAL A 64 -9.66 -19.70 -6.68
N ARG A 65 -10.62 -20.32 -7.37
CA ARG A 65 -12.00 -19.82 -7.47
C ARG A 65 -12.91 -20.66 -6.58
N VAL A 66 -13.78 -19.97 -5.83
CA VAL A 66 -14.78 -20.59 -4.97
C VAL A 66 -16.15 -20.38 -5.61
N PHE A 67 -16.83 -21.48 -5.90
CA PHE A 67 -18.19 -21.51 -6.39
C PHE A 67 -19.11 -21.97 -5.27
N GLY A 68 -20.22 -21.26 -5.08
CA GLY A 68 -21.25 -21.71 -4.15
C GLY A 68 -21.92 -22.99 -4.68
N VAL A 69 -22.30 -23.88 -3.76
CA VAL A 69 -23.14 -25.05 -4.05
C VAL A 69 -24.58 -24.70 -3.70
N PRO A 70 -25.60 -25.03 -4.52
CA PRO A 70 -27.00 -24.80 -4.16
C PRO A 70 -27.45 -25.70 -3.00
N PRO A 71 -28.54 -25.35 -2.28
CA PRO A 71 -29.06 -26.19 -1.21
C PRO A 71 -29.46 -27.57 -1.74
N ALA A 72 -29.07 -28.63 -1.02
CA ALA A 72 -29.48 -29.98 -1.34
C ALA A 72 -30.99 -30.18 -1.13
N ASP A 73 -31.58 -31.08 -1.90
CA ASP A 73 -33.00 -31.43 -1.73
C ASP A 73 -33.26 -31.93 -0.31
N LYS A 74 -34.27 -31.35 0.35
CA LYS A 74 -34.69 -31.68 1.72
C LYS A 74 -33.57 -31.50 2.77
N ALA A 75 -32.61 -30.60 2.53
CA ALA A 75 -31.57 -30.24 3.48
C ALA A 75 -32.15 -29.80 4.85
N GLY A 76 -31.47 -30.17 5.94
CA GLY A 76 -31.85 -29.77 7.28
C GLY A 76 -31.61 -28.29 7.54
N ALA A 77 -32.21 -27.74 8.61
CA ALA A 77 -32.04 -26.33 8.98
C ALA A 77 -30.56 -25.93 9.19
N ALA A 78 -29.76 -26.82 9.80
CA ALA A 78 -28.33 -26.60 9.98
C ALA A 78 -27.58 -26.54 8.64
N ASP A 79 -27.86 -27.48 7.73
CA ASP A 79 -27.23 -27.54 6.40
C ASP A 79 -27.58 -26.32 5.55
N ILE A 80 -28.79 -25.77 5.70
CA ILE A 80 -29.21 -24.52 5.04
C ILE A 80 -28.41 -23.33 5.56
N VAL A 81 -28.19 -23.23 6.87
CA VAL A 81 -27.36 -22.17 7.45
C VAL A 81 -25.92 -22.30 6.96
N ASP A 82 -25.34 -23.48 7.08
CA ASP A 82 -23.94 -23.72 6.72
C ASP A 82 -23.69 -23.47 5.24
N GLY A 83 -24.53 -24.04 4.36
CA GLY A 83 -24.44 -23.83 2.92
C GLY A 83 -24.66 -22.38 2.50
N PHE A 84 -25.54 -21.64 3.18
CA PHE A 84 -25.71 -20.21 2.93
C PHE A 84 -24.47 -19.41 3.29
N LEU A 85 -23.90 -19.63 4.49
CA LEU A 85 -22.69 -18.95 4.94
C LEU A 85 -21.50 -19.26 4.02
N GLU A 86 -21.37 -20.49 3.55
CA GLU A 86 -20.36 -20.87 2.56
C GLU A 86 -20.60 -20.20 1.21
N ALA A 87 -21.83 -20.21 0.70
CA ALA A 87 -22.18 -19.61 -0.59
C ALA A 87 -21.96 -18.08 -0.63
N MET A 88 -22.04 -17.38 0.52
CA MET A 88 -21.68 -15.96 0.62
C MET A 88 -20.21 -15.66 0.33
N THR A 89 -19.32 -16.64 0.48
CA THR A 89 -17.88 -16.50 0.21
C THR A 89 -17.51 -16.75 -1.25
N SER A 90 -18.51 -17.04 -2.10
CA SER A 90 -18.28 -17.30 -3.52
C SER A 90 -17.82 -16.05 -4.28
N ASP A 91 -17.13 -16.29 -5.40
CA ASP A 91 -16.62 -15.23 -6.26
C ASP A 91 -17.70 -14.61 -7.19
N ASP A 92 -18.95 -15.06 -7.07
CA ASP A 92 -20.10 -14.53 -7.81
C ASP A 92 -20.49 -13.13 -7.29
N PRO A 93 -20.41 -12.07 -8.12
CA PRO A 93 -20.79 -10.72 -7.72
C PRO A 93 -22.26 -10.55 -7.33
N GLN A 94 -23.17 -11.35 -7.91
CA GLN A 94 -24.61 -11.28 -7.64
C GLN A 94 -25.06 -12.20 -6.50
N LEU A 95 -24.17 -13.12 -6.08
CA LEU A 95 -24.40 -14.14 -5.06
C LEU A 95 -25.67 -14.98 -5.36
N GLU A 96 -25.87 -15.33 -6.64
CA GLU A 96 -27.06 -16.05 -7.12
C GLU A 96 -27.25 -17.38 -6.39
N THR A 97 -26.15 -18.10 -6.12
CA THR A 97 -26.24 -19.36 -5.37
C THR A 97 -26.62 -19.13 -3.91
N ALA A 98 -26.10 -18.09 -3.25
CA ALA A 98 -26.48 -17.77 -1.87
C ALA A 98 -27.97 -17.39 -1.78
N ARG A 99 -28.50 -16.68 -2.78
CA ARG A 99 -29.92 -16.33 -2.87
C ARG A 99 -30.84 -17.55 -2.90
N LYS A 100 -30.37 -18.71 -3.39
CA LYS A 100 -31.17 -19.95 -3.41
C LYS A 100 -31.45 -20.54 -2.02
N TYR A 101 -30.69 -20.15 -0.99
CA TYR A 101 -30.92 -20.54 0.40
C TYR A 101 -31.96 -19.66 1.11
N LEU A 102 -32.32 -18.53 0.52
CA LEU A 102 -33.25 -17.55 1.08
C LEU A 102 -34.70 -17.87 0.67
N THR A 103 -35.67 -17.35 1.42
CA THR A 103 -37.07 -17.31 0.94
C THR A 103 -37.18 -16.41 -0.28
N GLU A 104 -38.23 -16.55 -1.07
CA GLU A 104 -38.42 -15.73 -2.28
C GLU A 104 -38.41 -14.22 -1.98
N ASP A 105 -39.05 -13.81 -0.88
CA ASP A 105 -39.09 -12.41 -0.46
C ASP A 105 -37.74 -11.92 0.07
N ALA A 106 -37.02 -12.73 0.84
CA ALA A 106 -35.69 -12.39 1.33
C ALA A 106 -34.69 -12.28 0.16
N ALA A 107 -34.74 -13.20 -0.79
CA ALA A 107 -33.88 -13.21 -1.97
C ALA A 107 -34.04 -11.93 -2.82
N LYS A 108 -35.26 -11.39 -2.95
CA LYS A 108 -35.54 -10.16 -3.71
C LYS A 108 -35.04 -8.90 -3.00
N ASN A 109 -35.14 -8.86 -1.67
CA ASN A 109 -34.87 -7.66 -0.89
C ASN A 109 -33.43 -7.59 -0.35
N TRP A 110 -32.72 -8.72 -0.30
CA TRP A 110 -31.37 -8.78 0.23
C TRP A 110 -30.35 -8.11 -0.70
N LYS A 111 -29.67 -7.07 -0.18
CA LYS A 111 -28.67 -6.25 -0.90
C LYS A 111 -27.31 -6.32 -0.19
N PRO A 112 -26.61 -7.46 -0.28
CA PRO A 112 -25.35 -7.66 0.44
C PRO A 112 -24.21 -6.74 -0.05
N GLY A 113 -24.29 -6.22 -1.28
CA GLY A 113 -23.24 -5.39 -1.87
C GLY A 113 -23.15 -3.95 -1.35
N SER A 114 -24.08 -3.49 -0.50
CA SER A 114 -24.06 -2.10 0.01
C SER A 114 -23.08 -1.89 1.16
N ALA A 115 -22.70 -2.94 1.88
CA ALA A 115 -21.69 -2.89 2.93
C ALA A 115 -21.09 -4.29 3.17
N VAL A 116 -19.82 -4.35 3.57
CA VAL A 116 -19.13 -5.60 3.93
C VAL A 116 -18.68 -5.52 5.38
N THR A 117 -18.93 -6.58 6.16
CA THR A 117 -18.34 -6.76 7.48
C THR A 117 -17.18 -7.74 7.38
N VAL A 118 -15.99 -7.31 7.81
CA VAL A 118 -14.77 -8.13 7.79
C VAL A 118 -14.52 -8.68 9.19
N LEU A 119 -14.39 -10.00 9.28
CA LEU A 119 -14.13 -10.73 10.52
C LEU A 119 -12.72 -11.32 10.52
N SER A 120 -12.16 -11.59 11.69
CA SER A 120 -10.83 -12.21 11.78
C SER A 120 -10.78 -13.65 11.27
N SER A 121 -11.93 -14.32 11.29
CA SER A 121 -12.09 -15.72 10.90
C SER A 121 -13.52 -15.95 10.41
N GLY A 122 -13.85 -17.19 10.06
CA GLY A 122 -15.24 -17.57 9.76
C GLY A 122 -16.20 -17.34 10.94
N LEU A 123 -17.50 -17.40 10.63
CA LEU A 123 -18.58 -17.24 11.60
C LEU A 123 -18.79 -18.51 12.45
N ASP A 124 -18.87 -18.30 13.76
CA ASP A 124 -19.45 -19.26 14.68
C ASP A 124 -20.98 -19.18 14.58
N ARG A 125 -21.65 -20.33 14.65
CA ARG A 125 -23.10 -20.41 14.52
C ARG A 125 -23.71 -21.39 15.51
N PHE A 126 -24.80 -20.97 16.14
CA PHE A 126 -25.45 -21.73 17.21
C PHE A 126 -26.97 -21.70 17.04
N PRO A 127 -27.67 -22.83 17.15
CA PRO A 127 -29.13 -22.83 17.20
C PRO A 127 -29.61 -22.17 18.49
N VAL A 128 -30.60 -21.29 18.40
CA VAL A 128 -31.21 -20.62 19.55
C VAL A 128 -32.35 -21.51 20.08
N GLN A 129 -32.20 -22.02 21.30
CA GLN A 129 -33.24 -22.84 21.93
C GLN A 129 -34.45 -21.99 22.36
N GLY A 130 -35.66 -22.55 22.24
CA GLY A 130 -36.89 -21.96 22.80
C GLY A 130 -37.80 -21.21 21.84
N SER A 131 -37.69 -21.40 20.51
CA SER A 131 -38.79 -21.02 19.62
C SER A 131 -40.01 -21.89 19.94
N LYS A 132 -41.16 -21.24 20.15
CA LYS A 132 -42.41 -21.93 20.56
C LYS A 132 -43.10 -22.65 19.38
N GLU A 133 -42.61 -22.45 18.16
CA GLU A 133 -43.14 -23.05 16.94
C GLU A 133 -42.08 -23.95 16.27
N PRO A 134 -42.42 -25.21 15.90
CA PRO A 134 -41.50 -26.13 15.23
C PRO A 134 -40.96 -25.65 13.88
N ASP A 135 -41.67 -24.71 13.24
CA ASP A 135 -41.38 -24.19 11.90
C ASP A 135 -40.67 -22.83 11.91
N ASP A 136 -40.35 -22.28 13.08
CA ASP A 136 -39.58 -21.04 13.24
C ASP A 136 -38.27 -21.34 13.98
N THR A 137 -37.20 -21.59 13.23
CA THR A 137 -35.88 -21.90 13.80
C THR A 137 -34.97 -20.68 13.69
N ARG A 138 -34.36 -20.27 14.82
CA ARG A 138 -33.40 -19.16 14.84
C ARG A 138 -31.98 -19.64 15.08
N TRP A 139 -31.03 -19.00 14.41
CA TRP A 139 -29.60 -19.25 14.54
C TRP A 139 -28.87 -17.97 14.88
N LYS A 140 -28.03 -18.00 15.90
CA LYS A 140 -27.11 -16.91 16.21
C LYS A 140 -25.82 -17.10 15.44
N VAL A 141 -25.40 -16.07 14.69
CA VAL A 141 -24.10 -16.04 14.01
C VAL A 141 -23.21 -14.99 14.67
N THR A 142 -21.95 -15.31 14.94
CA THR A 142 -21.04 -14.40 15.63
C THR A 142 -19.59 -14.59 15.21
N GLY A 143 -18.78 -13.55 15.39
CA GLY A 143 -17.34 -13.59 15.17
C GLY A 143 -16.66 -12.32 15.66
N LYS A 144 -15.32 -12.32 15.69
CA LYS A 144 -14.55 -11.13 16.04
C LYS A 144 -14.49 -10.19 14.83
N LYS A 145 -15.03 -8.98 14.98
CA LYS A 145 -15.11 -7.97 13.93
C LYS A 145 -13.79 -7.22 13.82
N LEU A 146 -13.26 -7.14 12.60
CA LEU A 146 -12.05 -6.38 12.30
C LEU A 146 -12.37 -5.03 11.68
N ALA A 147 -13.37 -4.97 10.79
CA ALA A 147 -13.70 -3.75 10.07
C ALA A 147 -15.08 -3.80 9.41
N THR A 148 -15.50 -2.66 8.88
CA THR A 148 -16.57 -2.54 7.89
C THR A 148 -16.06 -1.87 6.63
N VAL A 149 -16.65 -2.22 5.49
CA VAL A 149 -16.51 -1.49 4.24
C VAL A 149 -17.86 -0.89 3.90
N ASP A 150 -17.90 0.43 3.73
CA ASP A 150 -19.13 1.17 3.50
C ASP A 150 -19.55 1.18 2.02
N GLU A 151 -20.65 1.87 1.71
CA GLU A 151 -21.18 1.98 0.35
C GLU A 151 -20.30 2.78 -0.61
N ARG A 152 -19.29 3.51 -0.08
CA ARG A 152 -18.24 4.19 -0.85
C ARG A 152 -17.02 3.29 -1.04
N SER A 153 -17.13 2.03 -0.63
CA SER A 153 -16.07 1.04 -0.63
C SER A 153 -14.89 1.40 0.28
N ALA A 154 -15.09 2.30 1.25
CA ALA A 154 -14.05 2.73 2.16
C ALA A 154 -13.96 1.76 3.35
N TYR A 155 -12.75 1.28 3.65
CA TYR A 155 -12.49 0.43 4.80
C TYR A 155 -12.46 1.26 6.08
N GLN A 156 -13.12 0.77 7.13
CA GLN A 156 -13.13 1.37 8.45
C GLN A 156 -12.77 0.31 9.49
N PRO A 157 -11.57 0.38 10.09
CA PRO A 157 -11.17 -0.50 11.17
C PRO A 157 -12.11 -0.39 12.37
N GLU A 158 -12.42 -1.53 12.98
CA GLU A 158 -13.12 -1.60 14.26
C GLU A 158 -12.17 -1.27 15.41
N THR A 159 -12.63 -0.47 16.37
CA THR A 159 -11.85 -0.09 17.56
C THR A 159 -12.24 -0.96 18.75
N GLY A 160 -11.26 -1.45 19.52
CA GLY A 160 -11.54 -2.08 20.81
C GLY A 160 -12.05 -3.52 20.77
N GLY A 161 -11.86 -4.24 19.66
CA GLY A 161 -12.14 -5.69 19.59
C GLY A 161 -13.63 -6.05 19.56
N GLY A 162 -14.42 -5.26 18.83
CA GLY A 162 -15.86 -5.48 18.67
C GLY A 162 -16.22 -6.90 18.24
N ARG A 163 -17.36 -7.39 18.72
CA ARG A 163 -17.94 -8.68 18.32
C ARG A 163 -19.08 -8.44 17.35
N TYR A 164 -19.05 -9.14 16.22
CA TYR A 164 -20.19 -9.25 15.32
C TYR A 164 -21.18 -10.26 15.89
N GLU A 165 -22.47 -9.91 15.94
CA GLU A 165 -23.55 -10.83 16.32
C GLU A 165 -24.82 -10.46 15.57
N GLU A 166 -25.39 -11.42 14.85
CA GLU A 166 -26.71 -11.32 14.20
C GLU A 166 -27.49 -12.64 14.36
N TYR A 167 -28.78 -12.61 14.06
CA TYR A 167 -29.67 -13.76 14.15
C TYR A 167 -30.30 -14.04 12.79
N LEU A 168 -30.13 -15.28 12.31
CA LEU A 168 -30.83 -15.79 11.13
C LEU A 168 -32.16 -16.39 11.56
N GLN A 169 -33.22 -16.07 10.84
CA GLN A 169 -34.54 -16.70 11.01
C GLN A 169 -34.81 -17.63 9.83
N LEU A 170 -35.17 -18.87 10.11
CA LEU A 170 -35.50 -19.89 9.12
C LEU A 170 -36.97 -20.28 9.23
N VAL A 171 -37.57 -20.46 8.06
CA VAL A 171 -38.96 -20.90 7.90
C VAL A 171 -39.04 -22.04 6.89
N ARG A 172 -40.14 -22.77 6.88
CA ARG A 172 -40.44 -23.73 5.81
C ARG A 172 -41.18 -23.06 4.66
N GLU A 173 -40.67 -23.21 3.45
CA GLU A 173 -41.28 -22.78 2.20
C GLU A 173 -41.30 -23.97 1.25
N LYS A 174 -42.49 -24.37 0.75
CA LYS A 174 -42.67 -25.54 -0.14
C LYS A 174 -42.02 -26.82 0.41
N ASP A 175 -42.26 -27.10 1.69
CA ASP A 175 -41.69 -28.25 2.44
C ASP A 175 -40.15 -28.28 2.52
N GLN A 176 -39.48 -27.15 2.29
CA GLN A 176 -38.03 -27.02 2.42
C GLN A 176 -37.66 -25.86 3.35
N TRP A 177 -36.57 -26.01 4.10
CA TRP A 177 -36.04 -24.93 4.94
C TRP A 177 -35.44 -23.81 4.09
N ARG A 178 -35.74 -22.56 4.45
CA ARG A 178 -35.21 -21.34 3.84
C ARG A 178 -34.96 -20.25 4.88
N ILE A 179 -33.98 -19.40 4.63
CA ILE A 179 -33.67 -18.25 5.50
C ILE A 179 -34.58 -17.08 5.13
N ALA A 180 -35.46 -16.69 6.05
CA ALA A 180 -36.35 -15.53 5.93
C ALA A 180 -35.66 -14.22 6.31
N THR A 181 -34.69 -14.27 7.23
CA THR A 181 -33.92 -13.10 7.66
C THR A 181 -32.44 -13.38 7.50
N PRO A 182 -31.84 -13.01 6.35
CA PRO A 182 -30.40 -13.10 6.14
C PRO A 182 -29.66 -11.97 6.89
N PRO A 183 -28.31 -12.04 6.98
CA PRO A 183 -27.51 -10.95 7.52
C PRO A 183 -27.74 -9.64 6.78
N SER A 184 -27.67 -8.54 7.52
CA SER A 184 -27.89 -7.18 6.99
C SER A 184 -26.81 -6.72 5.99
N SER A 185 -25.62 -7.30 6.06
CA SER A 185 -24.46 -6.98 5.22
C SER A 185 -23.78 -8.26 4.72
N LEU A 186 -22.92 -8.16 3.72
CA LEU A 186 -22.04 -9.28 3.36
C LEU A 186 -21.00 -9.48 4.46
N VAL A 187 -20.96 -10.66 5.07
CA VAL A 187 -19.99 -10.96 6.14
C VAL A 187 -18.93 -11.91 5.60
N LEU A 188 -17.67 -11.49 5.66
CA LEU A 188 -16.52 -12.24 5.12
C LEU A 188 -15.44 -12.38 6.18
N SER A 189 -14.75 -13.52 6.17
CA SER A 189 -13.45 -13.63 6.85
C SER A 189 -12.44 -12.71 6.16
N GLU A 190 -11.39 -12.28 6.87
CA GLU A 190 -10.32 -11.48 6.29
C GLU A 190 -9.67 -12.17 5.07
N SER A 191 -9.50 -13.50 5.12
CA SER A 191 -8.96 -14.27 4.00
C SER A 191 -9.89 -14.28 2.78
N ASP A 192 -11.20 -14.39 2.97
CA ASP A 192 -12.16 -14.32 1.85
C ASP A 192 -12.24 -12.90 1.30
N PHE A 193 -12.21 -11.90 2.18
CA PHE A 193 -12.20 -10.50 1.76
C PHE A 193 -10.98 -10.17 0.90
N GLN A 194 -9.78 -10.60 1.29
CA GLN A 194 -8.55 -10.42 0.51
C GLN A 194 -8.53 -11.25 -0.78
N ARG A 195 -9.28 -12.36 -0.86
CA ARG A 195 -9.48 -13.12 -2.10
C ARG A 195 -10.47 -12.45 -3.05
N ILE A 196 -11.51 -11.79 -2.54
CA ILE A 196 -12.59 -11.27 -3.38
C ILE A 196 -12.34 -9.80 -3.76
N TYR A 197 -11.72 -9.04 -2.87
CA TYR A 197 -11.50 -7.61 -3.01
C TYR A 197 -10.01 -7.28 -2.99
N LYS A 198 -9.66 -6.22 -3.71
CA LYS A 198 -8.34 -5.61 -3.64
C LYS A 198 -8.44 -4.12 -3.34
N PRO A 199 -7.49 -3.56 -2.59
CA PRO A 199 -7.43 -2.13 -2.38
C PRO A 199 -6.95 -1.41 -3.63
N VAL A 200 -7.50 -0.22 -3.87
CA VAL A 200 -7.13 0.71 -4.93
C VAL A 200 -7.20 2.14 -4.37
N ASN A 201 -6.31 3.02 -4.82
CA ASN A 201 -6.37 4.41 -4.42
C ASN A 201 -7.18 5.23 -5.42
N LYS A 202 -8.19 5.94 -4.94
CA LYS A 202 -8.75 7.09 -5.65
C LYS A 202 -7.93 8.32 -5.29
N TYR A 203 -7.70 9.21 -6.22
CA TYR A 203 -6.99 10.46 -5.93
C TYR A 203 -7.94 11.65 -5.96
N TYR A 204 -7.74 12.61 -5.06
CA TYR A 204 -8.49 13.87 -4.98
C TYR A 204 -7.54 15.03 -4.69
N PHE A 205 -7.92 16.26 -5.04
CA PHE A 205 -7.06 17.43 -4.82
C PHE A 205 -7.23 18.02 -3.43
N ALA A 206 -6.12 18.38 -2.78
CA ALA A 206 -6.06 19.23 -1.60
C ALA A 206 -4.85 20.16 -1.68
N GLY A 207 -5.04 21.48 -1.51
CA GLY A 207 -3.93 22.44 -1.56
C GLY A 207 -3.12 22.43 -2.88
N GLY A 208 -3.68 21.88 -3.97
CA GLY A 208 -2.99 21.69 -5.25
C GLY A 208 -2.26 20.36 -5.42
N ALA A 209 -2.08 19.58 -4.35
CA ALA A 209 -1.53 18.22 -4.39
C ALA A 209 -2.63 17.17 -4.55
N LEU A 210 -2.26 15.96 -4.96
CA LEU A 210 -3.17 14.80 -4.98
C LEU A 210 -3.02 13.95 -3.72
N VAL A 211 -4.16 13.58 -3.14
CA VAL A 211 -4.30 12.77 -1.93
C VAL A 211 -4.87 11.42 -2.28
N ALA A 212 -4.19 10.34 -1.87
CA ALA A 212 -4.69 8.97 -2.03
C ALA A 212 -5.82 8.66 -1.03
N ASP A 213 -6.94 8.16 -1.50
CA ASP A 213 -8.13 7.72 -0.78
C ASP A 213 -8.35 6.22 -1.07
N PRO A 214 -7.81 5.32 -0.24
CA PRO A 214 -7.90 3.88 -0.46
C PRO A 214 -9.35 3.40 -0.35
N VAL A 215 -9.75 2.55 -1.28
CA VAL A 215 -11.05 1.86 -1.32
C VAL A 215 -10.89 0.44 -1.84
N TYR A 216 -11.86 -0.42 -1.56
CA TYR A 216 -11.85 -1.82 -1.99
C TYR A 216 -12.76 -2.06 -3.18
N VAL A 217 -12.21 -2.55 -4.28
CA VAL A 217 -12.99 -3.00 -5.45
C VAL A 217 -12.90 -4.51 -5.58
N ARG A 218 -13.89 -5.14 -6.22
CA ARG A 218 -13.78 -6.58 -6.50
C ARG A 218 -12.63 -6.79 -7.46
N GLN A 219 -11.77 -7.77 -7.16
CA GLN A 219 -10.57 -7.98 -7.95
C GLN A 219 -10.82 -8.68 -9.29
N ARG A 220 -11.92 -9.42 -9.39
CA ARG A 220 -12.30 -10.13 -10.62
C ARG A 220 -13.35 -9.37 -11.42
N SER A 221 -13.28 -9.54 -12.73
CA SER A 221 -14.32 -9.08 -13.63
C SER A 221 -15.56 -9.96 -13.48
N ASP A 222 -16.72 -9.32 -13.42
CA ASP A 222 -18.01 -10.00 -13.45
C ASP A 222 -18.20 -10.66 -14.84
N PRO A 223 -18.41 -11.99 -14.93
CA PRO A 223 -18.58 -12.67 -16.22
C PRO A 223 -19.84 -12.23 -16.98
N ASP A 224 -20.90 -11.85 -16.27
CA ASP A 224 -22.20 -11.52 -16.86
C ASP A 224 -22.27 -10.03 -17.22
N SER A 225 -21.97 -9.14 -16.27
CA SER A 225 -21.98 -7.70 -16.53
C SER A 225 -20.74 -7.22 -17.30
N ARG A 226 -19.68 -8.04 -17.36
CA ARG A 226 -18.33 -7.70 -17.86
C ARG A 226 -17.67 -6.55 -17.12
N MET A 227 -18.17 -6.21 -15.94
CA MET A 227 -17.66 -5.14 -15.11
C MET A 227 -16.29 -5.52 -14.56
N ASP A 228 -15.24 -4.89 -15.10
CA ASP A 228 -13.86 -5.10 -14.69
C ASP A 228 -13.43 -4.15 -13.55
N PRO A 229 -12.32 -4.43 -12.84
CA PRO A 229 -11.83 -3.57 -11.75
C PRO A 229 -11.51 -2.13 -12.17
N THR A 230 -11.13 -1.90 -13.44
CA THR A 230 -10.87 -0.55 -13.98
C THR A 230 -12.16 0.24 -14.00
N THR A 231 -13.21 -0.34 -14.57
CA THR A 231 -14.53 0.30 -14.63
C THR A 231 -15.09 0.58 -13.24
N GLN A 232 -14.98 -0.37 -12.30
CA GLN A 232 -15.38 -0.17 -10.89
C GLN A 232 -14.60 0.99 -10.25
N THR A 233 -13.29 1.05 -10.47
CA THR A 233 -12.43 2.11 -9.92
C THR A 233 -12.80 3.48 -10.48
N VAL A 234 -13.08 3.59 -11.79
CA VAL A 234 -13.53 4.85 -12.40
C VAL A 234 -14.90 5.27 -11.85
N GLN A 235 -15.85 4.34 -11.74
CA GLN A 235 -17.17 4.63 -11.15
C GLN A 235 -17.03 5.11 -9.70
N SER A 236 -16.18 4.46 -8.90
CA SER A 236 -15.93 4.85 -7.51
C SER A 236 -15.26 6.22 -7.40
N LEU A 237 -14.31 6.55 -8.28
CA LEU A 237 -13.71 7.89 -8.37
C LEU A 237 -14.75 8.97 -8.64
N LEU A 238 -15.60 8.74 -9.64
CA LEU A 238 -16.67 9.67 -10.07
C LEU A 238 -17.74 9.86 -9.00
N ALA A 239 -18.03 8.82 -8.21
CA ALA A 239 -18.96 8.91 -7.09
C ALA A 239 -18.46 9.91 -6.02
N GLY A 240 -17.14 10.03 -5.82
CA GLY A 240 -16.52 10.98 -4.90
C GLY A 240 -15.71 10.33 -3.77
N PRO A 241 -15.05 11.15 -2.93
CA PRO A 241 -14.16 10.68 -1.87
C PRO A 241 -14.89 9.89 -0.78
N SER A 242 -14.14 9.13 0.02
CA SER A 242 -14.63 8.54 1.25
C SER A 242 -15.15 9.62 2.20
N LYS A 243 -16.11 9.25 3.06
CA LYS A 243 -16.71 10.19 4.03
C LYS A 243 -15.66 10.82 4.96
N TRP A 244 -14.61 10.06 5.28
CA TRP A 244 -13.51 10.53 6.12
C TRP A 244 -12.66 11.58 5.43
N LEU A 245 -12.34 11.40 4.15
CA LEU A 245 -11.43 12.32 3.49
C LEU A 245 -12.17 13.53 2.90
N ALA A 246 -13.46 13.39 2.58
CA ALA A 246 -14.31 14.40 1.95
C ALA A 246 -14.20 15.83 2.52
N PRO A 247 -14.06 16.07 3.84
CA PRO A 247 -13.97 17.42 4.38
C PRO A 247 -12.72 18.21 3.96
N VAL A 248 -11.65 17.54 3.53
CA VAL A 248 -10.34 18.18 3.27
C VAL A 248 -9.84 17.97 1.83
N VAL A 249 -10.63 17.33 0.97
CA VAL A 249 -10.30 17.10 -0.44
C VAL A 249 -11.44 17.50 -1.36
N THR A 250 -11.10 17.75 -2.62
CA THR A 250 -12.05 18.14 -3.66
C THR A 250 -11.92 17.25 -4.89
N SER A 251 -13.05 16.91 -5.49
CA SER A 251 -13.07 16.29 -6.82
C SER A 251 -13.01 17.36 -7.91
N SER A 252 -12.19 17.15 -8.93
CA SER A 252 -12.16 18.02 -10.11
C SER A 252 -13.36 17.80 -11.03
N PHE A 253 -14.05 16.66 -10.88
CA PHE A 253 -15.26 16.34 -11.64
C PHE A 253 -16.45 17.12 -11.09
N PRO A 254 -17.26 17.76 -11.94
CA PRO A 254 -18.53 18.34 -11.52
C PRO A 254 -19.43 17.30 -10.83
N THR A 255 -20.20 17.73 -9.83
CA THR A 255 -21.15 16.87 -9.12
C THR A 255 -22.14 16.20 -10.09
N GLY A 256 -22.33 14.88 -9.93
CA GLY A 256 -23.19 14.07 -10.79
C GLY A 256 -22.53 13.63 -12.10
N THR A 257 -21.24 13.88 -12.30
CA THR A 257 -20.51 13.27 -13.42
C THR A 257 -20.46 11.76 -13.23
N GLU A 258 -20.86 11.04 -14.27
CA GLU A 258 -20.88 9.58 -14.32
C GLU A 258 -20.31 9.13 -15.67
N LEU A 259 -20.04 7.83 -15.80
CA LEU A 259 -19.80 7.24 -17.11
C LEU A 259 -21.04 7.42 -17.99
N ARG A 260 -20.82 7.52 -19.31
CA ARG A 260 -21.91 7.55 -20.28
C ARG A 260 -22.81 6.32 -20.08
N ALA A 261 -24.12 6.53 -20.17
CA ALA A 261 -25.10 5.45 -20.12
C ALA A 261 -24.76 4.35 -21.15
N GLY A 262 -24.76 3.09 -20.71
CA GLY A 262 -24.41 1.92 -21.53
C GLY A 262 -22.93 1.55 -21.53
N THR A 263 -22.05 2.33 -20.89
CA THR A 263 -20.65 1.92 -20.68
C THR A 263 -20.58 0.76 -19.69
N LYS A 264 -20.25 -0.44 -20.19
CA LYS A 264 -20.12 -1.67 -19.38
C LYS A 264 -18.69 -1.96 -18.91
N THR A 265 -17.71 -1.63 -19.76
CA THR A 265 -16.29 -1.87 -19.52
C THR A 265 -15.46 -0.73 -20.11
N LEU A 266 -14.29 -0.50 -19.54
CA LEU A 266 -13.28 0.43 -20.02
C LEU A 266 -12.03 -0.36 -20.39
N ALA A 267 -11.52 -0.12 -21.60
CA ALA A 267 -10.35 -0.80 -22.11
C ALA A 267 -9.24 0.20 -22.44
N TYR A 268 -8.00 -0.27 -22.33
CA TYR A 268 -6.82 0.42 -22.82
C TYR A 268 -6.69 0.17 -24.33
N ASP A 269 -6.32 1.19 -25.09
CA ASP A 269 -5.96 0.99 -26.50
C ASP A 269 -4.51 0.48 -26.66
N GLY A 270 -4.11 0.18 -27.90
CA GLY A 270 -2.76 -0.30 -28.22
C GLY A 270 -1.62 0.69 -27.92
N GLN A 271 -1.93 1.90 -27.44
CA GLN A 271 -0.97 2.93 -27.03
C GLN A 271 -1.03 3.19 -25.52
N ASN A 272 -1.57 2.24 -24.73
CA ASN A 272 -1.80 2.39 -23.29
C ASN A 272 -2.59 3.66 -22.93
N THR A 273 -3.54 4.07 -23.77
CA THR A 273 -4.47 5.17 -23.47
C THR A 273 -5.77 4.60 -22.91
N LEU A 274 -6.22 5.13 -21.78
CA LEU A 274 -7.58 4.88 -21.27
C LEU A 274 -8.52 5.97 -21.77
N ARG A 275 -9.56 5.58 -22.52
CA ARG A 275 -10.61 6.49 -23.01
C ARG A 275 -11.85 6.35 -22.16
N VAL A 276 -12.33 7.46 -21.58
CA VAL A 276 -13.44 7.44 -20.63
C VAL A 276 -14.58 8.34 -21.11
N PRO A 277 -15.68 7.76 -21.63
CA PRO A 277 -16.86 8.52 -22.02
C PRO A 277 -17.68 8.94 -20.80
N LEU A 278 -17.93 10.25 -20.67
CA LEU A 278 -18.66 10.84 -19.55
C LEU A 278 -20.09 11.25 -19.95
N ASN A 279 -20.96 11.42 -18.96
CA ASN A 279 -22.30 11.97 -19.15
C ASN A 279 -22.30 13.50 -19.39
N ASP A 280 -23.49 14.07 -19.60
CA ASP A 280 -23.67 15.50 -19.91
C ASP A 280 -23.17 16.47 -18.83
N LYS A 281 -22.95 16.03 -17.58
CA LYS A 281 -22.48 16.91 -16.50
C LYS A 281 -21.07 17.42 -16.74
N ALA A 282 -20.25 16.70 -17.50
CA ALA A 282 -18.89 17.11 -17.84
C ALA A 282 -18.79 17.96 -19.12
N LYS A 283 -19.88 18.16 -19.88
CA LYS A 283 -19.81 18.64 -21.29
C LYS A 283 -19.29 20.08 -21.46
N ASN A 284 -19.48 20.94 -20.45
CA ASN A 284 -19.17 22.37 -20.50
C ASN A 284 -17.95 22.75 -19.63
N VAL A 285 -17.13 21.76 -19.23
CA VAL A 285 -15.95 22.02 -18.39
C VAL A 285 -14.85 22.70 -19.19
N GLY A 286 -14.26 23.77 -18.65
CA GLY A 286 -13.13 24.47 -19.25
C GLY A 286 -11.83 23.65 -19.20
N GLN A 287 -10.90 23.94 -20.12
CA GLN A 287 -9.72 23.11 -20.33
C GLN A 287 -8.85 22.88 -19.08
N PRO A 288 -8.54 23.90 -18.25
CA PRO A 288 -7.74 23.69 -17.03
C PRO A 288 -8.39 22.72 -16.04
N GLN A 289 -9.71 22.81 -15.86
CA GLN A 289 -10.44 21.88 -14.98
C GLN A 289 -10.51 20.48 -15.60
N CYS A 290 -10.72 20.36 -16.92
CA CYS A 290 -10.73 19.07 -17.59
C CYS A 290 -9.38 18.35 -17.45
N GLN A 291 -8.26 19.07 -17.58
CA GLN A 291 -6.93 18.50 -17.36
C GLN A 291 -6.72 18.04 -15.91
N LYS A 292 -7.28 18.75 -14.91
CA LYS A 292 -7.31 18.27 -13.53
C LYS A 292 -8.16 17.00 -13.37
N MET A 293 -9.34 16.92 -13.99
CA MET A 293 -10.16 15.69 -14.01
C MET A 293 -9.38 14.51 -14.59
N ALA A 294 -8.74 14.70 -15.75
CA ALA A 294 -7.97 13.65 -16.41
C ALA A 294 -6.72 13.26 -15.60
N THR A 295 -6.07 14.22 -14.92
CA THR A 295 -4.93 13.98 -14.01
C THR A 295 -5.34 13.15 -12.80
N GLN A 296 -6.45 13.54 -12.15
CA GLN A 296 -7.03 12.83 -11.03
C GLN A 296 -7.33 11.36 -11.38
N LEU A 297 -7.91 11.14 -12.56
CA LEU A 297 -8.19 9.80 -13.07
C LEU A 297 -6.91 9.02 -13.44
N LEU A 298 -5.91 9.68 -14.04
CA LEU A 298 -4.64 9.04 -14.40
C LEU A 298 -3.93 8.47 -13.17
N TYR A 299 -3.84 9.24 -12.08
CA TYR A 299 -3.24 8.77 -10.83
C TYR A 299 -4.03 7.61 -10.20
N THR A 300 -5.35 7.68 -10.24
CA THR A 300 -6.25 6.61 -9.74
C THR A 300 -6.04 5.29 -10.50
N ILE A 301 -5.91 5.33 -11.82
CA ILE A 301 -5.78 4.11 -12.64
C ILE A 301 -4.35 3.57 -12.65
N ARG A 302 -3.34 4.44 -12.56
CA ARG A 302 -1.93 4.02 -12.46
C ARG A 302 -1.70 3.08 -11.27
N ASP A 303 -2.43 3.28 -10.18
CA ASP A 303 -2.29 2.45 -8.98
C ASP A 303 -2.98 1.08 -9.09
N LEU A 304 -3.92 0.92 -10.03
CA LEU A 304 -4.71 -0.29 -10.22
C LEU A 304 -4.00 -1.39 -11.01
N THR A 305 -3.23 -0.99 -12.03
CA THR A 305 -2.64 -1.91 -13.03
C THR A 305 -1.11 -1.83 -13.03
N ALA A 306 -0.46 -2.99 -13.18
CA ALA A 306 0.98 -3.05 -13.42
C ALA A 306 1.35 -2.55 -14.82
N SER A 307 0.40 -2.52 -15.76
CA SER A 307 0.61 -2.01 -17.10
C SER A 307 0.86 -0.50 -17.08
N ARG A 308 1.87 -0.07 -17.83
CA ARG A 308 2.25 1.34 -17.92
C ARG A 308 1.14 2.14 -18.61
N LEU A 309 0.29 2.82 -17.83
CA LEU A 309 -0.65 3.82 -18.35
C LEU A 309 0.11 5.08 -18.78
N ASP A 310 0.00 5.46 -20.06
CA ASP A 310 0.72 6.61 -20.61
C ASP A 310 -0.18 7.85 -20.75
N ARG A 311 -1.48 7.65 -21.04
CA ARG A 311 -2.44 8.74 -21.27
C ARG A 311 -3.84 8.40 -20.78
N VAL A 312 -4.55 9.42 -20.30
CA VAL A 312 -6.00 9.38 -20.08
C VAL A 312 -6.66 10.38 -21.01
N GLU A 313 -7.69 9.95 -21.72
CA GLU A 313 -8.52 10.79 -22.57
C GLU A 313 -9.98 10.75 -22.08
N LEU A 314 -10.52 11.92 -21.75
CA LEU A 314 -11.94 12.08 -21.39
C LEU A 314 -12.73 12.38 -22.65
N LEU A 315 -13.80 11.63 -22.89
CA LEU A 315 -14.66 11.82 -24.06
C LEU A 315 -15.98 12.49 -23.66
N ARG A 316 -16.53 13.24 -24.61
CA ARG A 316 -17.85 13.87 -24.53
C ARG A 316 -18.98 12.82 -24.45
N PRO A 317 -20.23 13.24 -24.17
CA PRO A 317 -21.39 12.34 -24.10
C PRO A 317 -21.68 11.52 -25.36
N ASP A 318 -21.19 11.97 -26.53
CA ASP A 318 -21.26 11.20 -27.77
C ASP A 318 -20.35 9.95 -27.77
N GLY A 319 -19.42 9.86 -26.81
CA GLY A 319 -18.41 8.82 -26.64
C GLY A 319 -17.38 8.74 -27.76
N LYS A 320 -17.25 9.79 -28.57
CA LYS A 320 -16.36 9.84 -29.75
C LYS A 320 -15.47 11.08 -29.74
N THR A 321 -16.03 12.22 -29.35
CA THR A 321 -15.32 13.49 -29.37
C THR A 321 -14.50 13.65 -28.09
N SER A 322 -13.22 14.00 -28.25
CA SER A 322 -12.35 14.31 -27.12
C SER A 322 -12.85 15.55 -26.38
N LEU A 323 -12.98 15.45 -25.06
CA LEU A 323 -13.18 16.60 -24.18
C LEU A 323 -11.81 17.21 -23.84
N CYS A 324 -10.90 16.38 -23.32
CA CYS A 324 -9.49 16.68 -23.12
C CYS A 324 -8.70 15.40 -22.84
N TRP A 325 -7.38 15.51 -22.74
CA TRP A 325 -6.51 14.40 -22.35
C TRP A 325 -5.30 14.92 -21.57
N VAL A 326 -4.63 14.04 -20.84
CA VAL A 326 -3.33 14.28 -20.20
C VAL A 326 -2.42 13.07 -20.35
N THR A 327 -1.14 13.33 -20.59
CA THR A 327 -0.08 12.30 -20.49
C THR A 327 0.42 12.19 -19.07
N ARG A 328 1.13 11.09 -18.76
CA ARG A 328 1.81 10.90 -17.49
C ARG A 328 2.72 12.07 -17.11
N SER A 329 3.51 12.60 -18.05
CA SER A 329 4.43 13.72 -17.79
C SER A 329 3.69 15.04 -17.48
N ALA A 330 2.64 15.35 -18.23
CA ALA A 330 1.82 16.54 -17.99
C ALA A 330 1.05 16.45 -16.66
N ALA A 331 0.61 15.25 -16.29
CA ALA A 331 -0.11 14.99 -15.04
C ALA A 331 0.75 15.31 -13.81
N VAL A 332 2.07 15.06 -13.84
CA VAL A 332 2.98 15.38 -12.73
C VAL A 332 2.99 16.88 -12.43
N ALA A 333 3.05 17.74 -13.46
CA ALA A 333 3.03 19.19 -13.28
C ALA A 333 1.69 19.69 -12.69
N ILE A 334 0.57 19.04 -13.02
CA ILE A 334 -0.76 19.39 -12.52
C ILE A 334 -0.96 18.90 -11.08
N ALA A 335 -0.44 17.71 -10.76
CA ALA A 335 -0.55 17.10 -9.43
C ALA A 335 0.41 17.70 -8.41
N ASN A 336 1.42 18.47 -8.86
CA ASN A 336 2.39 19.19 -8.02
C ASN A 336 2.88 18.38 -6.80
N PRO A 337 3.42 17.15 -7.00
CA PRO A 337 3.88 16.33 -5.90
C PRO A 337 5.06 17.00 -5.18
N ALA A 338 5.33 16.55 -3.95
CA ALA A 338 6.53 16.94 -3.22
C ALA A 338 7.80 16.65 -4.05
N PRO A 339 8.85 17.50 -3.98
CA PRO A 339 10.14 17.20 -4.58
C PRO A 339 10.65 15.81 -4.17
N LEU A 340 11.26 15.10 -5.11
CA LEU A 340 11.89 13.82 -4.82
C LEU A 340 13.18 14.06 -4.01
N PRO A 341 13.45 13.24 -2.99
CA PRO A 341 14.60 13.46 -2.12
C PRO A 341 15.92 13.10 -2.82
N GLU A 342 16.88 14.01 -2.77
CA GLU A 342 18.25 13.74 -3.21
C GLU A 342 18.97 12.88 -2.18
N HIS A 343 18.94 13.29 -0.91
CA HIS A 343 19.70 12.66 0.17
C HIS A 343 18.82 11.87 1.16
N GLN A 344 19.47 10.96 1.87
CA GLN A 344 19.00 10.37 3.12
C GLN A 344 19.84 10.94 4.26
N TYR A 345 19.26 11.00 5.45
CA TYR A 345 19.89 11.59 6.61
C TYR A 345 19.80 10.66 7.82
N TYR A 346 20.71 10.84 8.77
CA TYR A 346 20.66 10.15 10.05
C TYR A 346 21.53 10.87 11.09
N VAL A 347 21.43 10.45 12.34
CA VAL A 347 22.31 10.88 13.43
C VAL A 347 23.40 9.84 13.64
N ASP A 348 24.67 10.23 13.50
CA ASP A 348 25.78 9.30 13.66
C ASP A 348 26.06 8.93 15.13
N LYS A 349 27.00 8.00 15.34
CA LYS A 349 27.42 7.54 16.67
C LYS A 349 27.96 8.66 17.57
N ASP A 350 28.43 9.77 16.99
CA ASP A 350 29.00 10.93 17.66
C ASP A 350 27.97 12.06 17.84
N TYR A 351 26.67 11.77 17.65
CA TYR A 351 25.55 12.71 17.78
C TYR A 351 25.57 13.85 16.75
N ARG A 352 26.19 13.63 15.59
CA ARG A 352 26.19 14.60 14.48
C ARG A 352 25.11 14.23 13.47
N PHE A 353 24.43 15.25 12.94
CA PHE A 353 23.50 15.05 11.83
C PHE A 353 24.28 15.02 10.52
N VAL A 354 24.11 13.94 9.76
CA VAL A 354 24.86 13.66 8.53
C VAL A 354 23.88 13.31 7.40
N ARG A 355 24.33 13.49 6.16
CA ARG A 355 23.61 13.11 4.95
C ARG A 355 24.40 12.09 4.13
N MET A 356 23.68 11.32 3.33
CA MET A 356 24.23 10.33 2.41
C MET A 356 23.38 10.27 1.13
N SER A 357 23.95 9.72 0.06
CA SER A 357 23.25 9.48 -1.21
C SER A 357 23.37 8.00 -1.58
N LEU A 358 22.36 7.21 -1.21
CA LEU A 358 22.37 5.76 -1.45
C LEU A 358 22.09 5.44 -2.93
N ASN A 359 23.03 4.74 -3.57
CA ASN A 359 22.88 4.27 -4.95
C ASN A 359 22.51 2.79 -4.94
N VAL A 360 21.24 2.48 -5.20
CA VAL A 360 20.69 1.12 -5.21
C VAL A 360 21.38 0.17 -6.21
N ASN A 361 22.11 0.71 -7.19
CA ASN A 361 22.85 -0.06 -8.20
C ASN A 361 24.34 -0.21 -7.88
N ALA A 362 24.87 0.48 -6.87
CA ALA A 362 26.27 0.40 -6.48
C ALA A 362 26.53 -0.81 -5.56
N GLU A 363 27.75 -1.34 -5.63
CA GLU A 363 28.24 -2.27 -4.61
C GLU A 363 28.53 -1.53 -3.30
N ASP A 364 28.48 -2.23 -2.16
CA ASP A 364 28.63 -1.60 -0.84
C ASP A 364 29.96 -0.83 -0.68
N GLN A 365 31.05 -1.28 -1.35
CA GLN A 365 32.35 -0.59 -1.33
C GLN A 365 32.39 0.68 -2.19
N GLN A 366 31.46 0.81 -3.14
CA GLN A 366 31.34 1.95 -4.06
C GLN A 366 30.34 2.98 -3.55
N GLN A 367 29.68 2.72 -2.43
CA GLN A 367 28.71 3.61 -1.83
C GLN A 367 29.39 4.86 -1.28
N ASP A 368 28.81 6.03 -1.55
CA ASP A 368 29.31 7.30 -1.02
C ASP A 368 29.32 7.30 0.51
N LYS A 369 30.39 7.85 1.08
CA LYS A 369 30.51 7.98 2.53
C LYS A 369 29.58 9.07 3.04
N PRO A 370 28.92 8.87 4.20
CA PRO A 370 28.16 9.92 4.84
C PRO A 370 29.01 11.16 5.15
N GLU A 371 28.42 12.34 4.96
CA GLU A 371 29.06 13.62 5.22
C GLU A 371 28.24 14.48 6.19
N PRO A 372 28.89 15.37 6.98
CA PRO A 372 28.17 16.33 7.81
C PRO A 372 27.16 17.13 6.99
N VAL A 373 25.95 17.35 7.53
CA VAL A 373 25.02 18.25 6.86
C VAL A 373 25.62 19.66 6.78
N PRO A 374 25.49 20.37 5.64
CA PRO A 374 25.98 21.72 5.55
C PRO A 374 25.21 22.67 6.48
N GLY A 375 25.77 23.85 6.71
CA GLY A 375 25.15 24.90 7.52
C GLY A 375 25.67 24.94 8.96
N PRO A 376 24.90 25.55 9.89
CA PRO A 376 25.35 25.78 11.26
C PRO A 376 25.76 24.52 12.04
N LEU A 377 25.19 23.36 11.72
CA LEU A 377 25.50 22.09 12.38
C LEU A 377 26.91 21.59 12.06
N ALA A 378 27.46 21.93 10.89
CA ALA A 378 28.80 21.50 10.48
C ALA A 378 29.92 22.10 11.36
N THR A 379 29.68 23.28 11.94
CA THR A 379 30.67 24.01 12.73
C THR A 379 30.33 24.10 14.23
N ALA A 380 29.13 23.63 14.63
CA ALA A 380 28.66 23.63 16.01
C ALA A 380 29.33 22.55 16.87
N THR A 381 30.61 22.75 17.18
CA THR A 381 31.38 21.85 18.05
C THR A 381 30.69 21.68 19.41
N GLY A 382 30.37 20.43 19.77
CA GLY A 382 29.73 20.07 21.03
C GLY A 382 28.19 20.08 21.02
N PHE A 383 27.53 20.55 19.97
CA PHE A 383 26.08 20.40 19.83
C PHE A 383 25.75 18.93 19.51
N LYS A 384 24.94 18.29 20.34
CA LYS A 384 24.51 16.90 20.16
C LYS A 384 23.09 16.85 19.63
N VAL A 385 22.93 16.21 18.49
CA VAL A 385 21.64 15.98 17.85
C VAL A 385 20.99 14.74 18.44
N GLY A 386 19.75 14.90 18.93
CA GLY A 386 18.91 13.80 19.39
C GLY A 386 18.12 13.21 18.23
N SER A 387 17.34 14.05 17.54
CA SER A 387 16.52 13.68 16.37
C SER A 387 16.36 14.87 15.43
N ALA A 388 15.99 14.64 14.18
CA ALA A 388 15.84 15.70 13.19
C ALA A 388 14.76 15.39 12.13
N ALA A 389 14.38 16.42 11.38
CA ALA A 389 13.55 16.32 10.17
C ALA A 389 14.00 17.38 9.17
N VAL A 390 13.92 17.06 7.87
CA VAL A 390 14.41 17.92 6.78
C VAL A 390 13.22 18.35 5.92
N THR A 391 13.20 19.60 5.46
CA THR A 391 12.14 20.06 4.54
C THR A 391 12.24 19.34 3.19
N TYR A 392 11.12 19.15 2.48
CA TYR A 392 11.11 18.47 1.18
C TYR A 392 12.04 19.07 0.12
N ASP A 393 12.36 20.37 0.21
CA ASP A 393 13.32 21.04 -0.68
C ASP A 393 14.78 20.95 -0.20
N GLU A 394 15.04 20.23 0.89
CA GLU A 394 16.34 20.00 1.53
C GLU A 394 17.09 21.28 1.92
N LYS A 395 16.38 22.41 2.08
CA LYS A 395 17.00 23.70 2.45
C LYS A 395 17.05 23.96 3.95
N ARG A 396 16.22 23.29 4.75
CA ARG A 396 16.16 23.48 6.20
C ARG A 396 16.05 22.15 6.93
N ALA A 397 16.57 22.13 8.15
CA ALA A 397 16.34 21.05 9.10
C ALA A 397 15.75 21.60 10.41
N ALA A 398 14.81 20.86 10.97
CA ALA A 398 14.40 20.98 12.36
C ALA A 398 15.20 19.96 13.17
N VAL A 399 15.85 20.42 14.24
CA VAL A 399 16.74 19.58 15.05
C VAL A 399 16.37 19.69 16.51
N VAL A 400 16.11 18.54 17.12
CA VAL A 400 15.89 18.42 18.56
C VAL A 400 17.21 18.04 19.21
N SER A 401 17.60 18.76 20.25
CA SER A 401 18.79 18.46 21.06
C SER A 401 18.72 17.06 21.66
N ASP A 402 19.88 16.48 21.97
CA ASP A 402 19.97 15.15 22.58
C ASP A 402 19.19 15.02 23.90
N ASP A 403 19.15 16.08 24.72
CA ASP A 403 18.35 16.13 25.94
C ASP A 403 16.83 16.25 25.69
N ARG A 404 16.42 16.39 24.42
CA ARG A 404 15.03 16.54 23.94
C ARG A 404 14.28 17.75 24.47
N HIS A 405 14.98 18.78 24.94
CA HIS A 405 14.35 19.96 25.58
C HIS A 405 14.48 21.25 24.76
N ALA A 406 15.08 21.19 23.57
CA ALA A 406 15.20 22.33 22.68
C ALA A 406 15.03 21.92 21.21
N LEU A 407 14.32 22.77 20.46
CA LEU A 407 14.08 22.62 19.02
C LEU A 407 14.70 23.80 18.28
N TYR A 408 15.52 23.51 17.28
CA TYR A 408 16.21 24.48 16.44
C TYR A 408 15.77 24.30 14.99
N VAL A 409 15.67 25.40 14.24
CA VAL A 409 15.48 25.35 12.78
C VAL A 409 16.68 25.98 12.11
N VAL A 410 17.45 25.18 11.37
CA VAL A 410 18.69 25.58 10.72
C VAL A 410 18.55 25.55 9.21
N THR A 411 19.31 26.42 8.53
CA THR A 411 19.52 26.33 7.08
C THR A 411 20.56 25.27 6.76
N LEU A 412 20.34 24.53 5.67
CA LEU A 412 21.27 23.52 5.15
C LEU A 412 22.08 24.02 3.94
N THR A 413 21.97 25.31 3.60
CA THR A 413 22.62 25.87 2.41
C THR A 413 23.78 26.81 2.72
N THR A 414 23.79 27.43 3.91
CA THR A 414 24.78 28.44 4.28
C THR A 414 25.32 28.20 5.68
N ALA A 415 26.65 28.26 5.82
CA ALA A 415 27.30 28.19 7.13
C ALA A 415 26.94 29.40 8.00
N GLY A 416 26.96 29.23 9.32
CA GLY A 416 26.64 30.30 10.27
C GLY A 416 26.62 29.80 11.71
N PRO A 417 26.39 30.68 12.69
CA PRO A 417 26.18 30.27 14.07
C PRO A 417 24.86 29.50 14.23
N MET A 418 24.78 28.65 15.24
CA MET A 418 23.51 28.01 15.62
C MET A 418 22.48 29.08 16.02
N PRO A 419 21.23 28.97 15.55
CA PRO A 419 20.16 29.88 15.93
C PRO A 419 19.73 29.66 17.38
N GLN A 420 18.91 30.57 17.91
CA GLN A 420 18.25 30.37 19.20
C GLN A 420 17.18 29.26 19.09
N PRO A 421 16.93 28.48 20.16
CA PRO A 421 15.87 27.49 20.15
C PRO A 421 14.49 28.16 20.09
N LEU A 422 13.54 27.51 19.42
CA LEU A 422 12.14 27.94 19.36
C LEU A 422 11.55 28.01 20.77
N GLN A 423 10.83 29.09 21.04
CA GLN A 423 10.18 29.34 22.34
C GLN A 423 8.74 28.85 22.30
N PHE A 424 8.39 27.93 23.19
CA PHE A 424 7.03 27.40 23.30
C PHE A 424 6.19 28.24 24.28
N PRO A 425 4.88 28.37 24.06
CA PRO A 425 3.98 28.94 25.07
C PRO A 425 4.12 28.18 26.40
N GLY A 426 4.36 28.90 27.50
CA GLY A 426 4.68 28.30 28.81
C GLY A 426 6.17 28.21 29.14
N GLY A 427 7.05 28.58 28.21
CA GLY A 427 8.49 28.68 28.43
C GLY A 427 9.29 27.59 27.72
N ARG A 428 10.14 26.87 28.46
CA ARG A 428 10.94 25.78 27.90
C ARG A 428 10.02 24.60 27.58
N ALA A 429 10.20 24.00 26.40
CA ALA A 429 9.58 22.72 26.10
C ALA A 429 9.94 21.67 27.18
N GLY A 430 9.02 20.76 27.44
CA GLY A 430 9.29 19.55 28.20
C GLY A 430 10.12 18.60 27.36
N LYS A 431 9.58 17.44 26.99
CA LYS A 431 10.32 16.39 26.27
C LYS A 431 9.75 16.23 24.86
N LEU A 432 10.48 16.71 23.87
CA LEU A 432 10.03 16.79 22.49
C LEU A 432 10.22 15.48 21.72
N THR A 433 9.28 15.09 20.86
CA THR A 433 9.43 13.95 19.92
C THR A 433 10.35 14.31 18.75
N ALA A 434 10.67 13.31 17.91
CA ALA A 434 11.20 13.60 16.59
C ALA A 434 10.22 14.53 15.82
N PRO A 435 10.74 15.56 15.13
CA PRO A 435 9.91 16.46 14.33
C PRO A 435 9.47 15.83 13.00
N SER A 436 8.54 16.49 12.31
CA SER A 436 8.13 16.19 10.92
C SER A 436 7.70 17.46 10.20
N TRP A 437 7.99 17.57 8.91
CA TRP A 437 7.57 18.66 8.04
C TRP A 437 6.43 18.23 7.13
N ASP A 438 5.40 19.05 7.02
CA ASP A 438 4.44 18.86 5.92
C ASP A 438 4.89 19.58 4.64
N THR A 439 4.20 19.32 3.54
CA THR A 439 4.45 19.96 2.24
C THR A 439 4.07 21.43 2.17
N HIS A 440 3.38 21.97 3.18
CA HIS A 440 3.13 23.41 3.32
C HIS A 440 4.30 24.12 4.02
N GLY A 441 5.30 23.36 4.47
CA GLY A 441 6.46 23.86 5.19
C GLY A 441 6.15 24.16 6.66
N ASP A 442 5.06 23.62 7.23
CA ASP A 442 4.84 23.68 8.67
C ASP A 442 5.61 22.55 9.35
N LEU A 443 6.13 22.86 10.54
CA LEU A 443 6.86 21.91 11.37
C LEU A 443 5.96 21.40 12.48
N TRP A 444 5.86 20.08 12.59
CA TRP A 444 5.04 19.36 13.56
C TRP A 444 5.93 18.69 14.60
N ILE A 445 5.54 18.81 15.86
CA ILE A 445 6.25 18.21 16.99
C ILE A 445 5.30 17.95 18.15
N ALA A 446 5.53 16.92 18.95
CA ALA A 446 4.77 16.69 20.17
C ALA A 446 5.66 16.89 21.39
N ASP A 447 5.08 17.43 22.45
CA ASP A 447 5.67 17.40 23.79
C ASP A 447 5.04 16.22 24.55
N VAL A 448 5.89 15.36 25.11
CA VAL A 448 5.47 14.16 25.84
C VAL A 448 5.44 14.37 27.35
N ASP A 449 5.92 15.52 27.83
CA ASP A 449 5.97 15.85 29.25
C ASP A 449 4.56 16.25 29.75
N PRO A 450 4.02 15.64 30.82
CA PRO A 450 2.64 15.86 31.24
C PRO A 450 2.18 17.33 31.39
N PRO A 451 2.99 18.28 31.91
CA PRO A 451 2.59 19.68 32.02
C PRO A 451 2.36 20.37 30.67
N ASN A 452 3.11 19.95 29.64
CA ASN A 452 3.12 20.58 28.31
C ASN A 452 2.55 19.66 27.22
N GLN A 453 2.00 18.50 27.61
CA GLN A 453 1.60 17.43 26.70
C GLN A 453 0.68 17.94 25.59
N GLY A 454 1.02 17.57 24.36
CA GLY A 454 0.20 17.87 23.20
C GLY A 454 0.98 17.92 21.89
N LEU A 455 0.21 18.01 20.80
CA LEU A 455 0.72 18.25 19.47
C LEU A 455 0.89 19.75 19.24
N TRP A 456 1.99 20.14 18.62
CA TRP A 456 2.34 21.51 18.28
C TRP A 456 2.65 21.63 16.78
N ARG A 457 2.24 22.75 16.21
CA ARG A 457 2.55 23.18 14.84
C ARG A 457 3.33 24.48 14.91
N VAL A 458 4.42 24.58 14.16
CA VAL A 458 5.21 25.80 13.97
C VAL A 458 4.99 26.26 12.52
N PRO A 459 4.14 27.27 12.28
CA PRO A 459 3.76 27.68 10.93
C PRO A 459 4.96 28.11 10.10
N GLY A 460 5.11 27.57 8.89
CA GLY A 460 6.26 27.83 8.02
C GLY A 460 7.62 27.42 8.59
N GLY A 461 7.64 26.73 9.74
CA GLY A 461 8.84 26.31 10.45
C GLY A 461 9.50 27.35 11.34
N THR A 462 9.07 28.60 11.29
CA THR A 462 9.69 29.71 12.04
C THR A 462 8.67 30.62 12.73
N GLY A 463 7.37 30.40 12.49
CA GLY A 463 6.30 31.09 13.21
C GLY A 463 6.25 30.73 14.69
N ALA A 464 5.38 31.39 15.44
CA ALA A 464 5.15 31.04 16.84
C ALA A 464 4.53 29.63 16.94
N PRO A 465 5.03 28.73 17.83
CA PRO A 465 4.42 27.43 18.05
C PRO A 465 2.94 27.54 18.48
N GLN A 466 2.08 26.77 17.84
CA GLN A 466 0.63 26.72 18.05
C GLN A 466 0.24 25.33 18.54
N LYS A 467 -0.49 25.25 19.66
CA LYS A 467 -1.04 23.98 20.14
C LYS A 467 -2.16 23.53 19.20
N VAL A 468 -2.12 22.26 18.80
CA VAL A 468 -3.10 21.66 17.89
C VAL A 468 -4.06 20.81 18.69
N ASP A 469 -5.36 21.06 18.52
CA ASP A 469 -6.41 20.23 19.10
C ASP A 469 -6.47 18.87 18.38
N VAL A 470 -6.46 17.77 19.13
CA VAL A 470 -6.50 16.41 18.61
C VAL A 470 -7.72 15.69 19.20
N ALA A 471 -8.81 15.66 18.45
CA ALA A 471 -10.05 15.04 18.90
C ALA A 471 -9.91 13.50 18.96
N GLY A 472 -10.40 12.89 20.05
CA GLY A 472 -10.34 11.43 20.26
C GLY A 472 -8.99 10.92 20.78
N LEU A 473 -8.09 11.82 21.23
CA LEU A 473 -6.85 11.40 21.88
C LEU A 473 -7.11 10.78 23.27
N ASP A 474 -8.19 11.20 23.94
CA ASP A 474 -8.67 10.70 25.25
C ASP A 474 -7.57 10.52 26.30
N GLY A 475 -6.76 11.57 26.51
CA GLY A 475 -5.65 11.56 27.47
C GLY A 475 -4.40 10.81 26.99
N GLY A 476 -4.42 10.20 25.81
CA GLY A 476 -3.29 9.51 25.20
C GLY A 476 -2.08 10.43 24.99
N ARG A 477 -0.89 9.88 25.20
CA ARG A 477 0.39 10.56 24.99
C ARG A 477 0.91 10.27 23.59
N ILE A 478 1.13 11.31 22.80
CA ILE A 478 1.75 11.20 21.47
C ILE A 478 3.25 11.00 21.68
N THR A 479 3.78 9.83 21.32
CA THR A 479 5.18 9.45 21.51
C THR A 479 6.04 9.58 20.25
N ALA A 480 5.41 9.58 19.07
CA ALA A 480 6.00 9.90 17.78
C ALA A 480 4.91 10.41 16.81
N LEU A 481 5.32 11.12 15.76
CA LEU A 481 4.41 11.60 14.72
C LEU A 481 5.09 11.72 13.35
N LYS A 482 4.29 11.64 12.28
CA LYS A 482 4.71 11.95 10.91
C LYS A 482 3.57 12.64 10.15
N ALA A 483 3.79 13.86 9.68
CA ALA A 483 2.87 14.52 8.76
C ALA A 483 2.95 13.85 7.39
N SER A 484 1.82 13.74 6.70
CA SER A 484 1.79 13.11 5.37
C SER A 484 2.38 14.03 4.30
N PRO A 485 3.01 13.47 3.26
CA PRO A 485 3.43 14.23 2.08
C PRO A 485 2.26 14.93 1.36
N ASP A 486 1.05 14.40 1.48
CA ASP A 486 -0.14 15.04 0.91
C ASP A 486 -0.68 16.24 1.74
N GLY A 487 -0.12 16.48 2.93
CA GLY A 487 -0.42 17.65 3.76
C GLY A 487 -1.77 17.66 4.48
N VAL A 488 -2.60 16.61 4.33
CA VAL A 488 -3.94 16.51 4.92
C VAL A 488 -4.08 15.41 5.98
N ARG A 489 -3.02 14.65 6.26
CA ARG A 489 -3.01 13.57 7.25
C ARG A 489 -1.83 13.67 8.21
N ILE A 490 -1.98 13.09 9.38
CA ILE A 490 -0.90 12.92 10.35
C ILE A 490 -0.98 11.54 10.97
N ALA A 491 0.13 10.82 10.98
CA ALA A 491 0.28 9.58 11.71
C ALA A 491 0.78 9.89 13.13
N LEU A 492 0.12 9.34 14.14
CA LEU A 492 0.41 9.56 15.55
C LEU A 492 0.59 8.22 16.26
N LEU A 493 1.73 8.05 16.92
CA LEU A 493 1.96 6.91 17.80
C LEU A 493 1.52 7.28 19.21
N VAL A 494 0.46 6.66 19.71
CA VAL A 494 -0.19 7.05 20.96
C VAL A 494 -0.04 5.94 22.02
N GLU A 495 0.38 6.34 23.20
CA GLU A 495 0.47 5.52 24.41
C GLU A 495 -0.62 5.96 25.39
N LYS A 496 -1.46 5.04 25.86
CA LYS A 496 -2.49 5.31 26.89
C LYS A 496 -2.14 4.53 28.15
N ASP A 497 -2.13 5.18 29.33
CA ASP A 497 -1.96 4.53 30.64
C ASP A 497 -0.74 3.59 30.79
N GLY A 498 0.37 3.90 30.11
CA GLY A 498 1.57 3.04 30.12
C GLY A 498 1.39 1.70 29.39
N SER A 499 0.35 1.59 28.57
CA SER A 499 0.09 0.43 27.72
C SER A 499 0.95 0.44 26.45
N ARG A 500 0.75 -0.57 25.59
CA ARG A 500 1.43 -0.67 24.31
C ARG A 500 1.07 0.50 23.39
N LYS A 501 1.99 0.86 22.50
CA LYS A 501 1.82 2.00 21.60
C LYS A 501 0.96 1.60 20.41
N ASN A 502 -0.08 2.38 20.15
CA ASN A 502 -1.00 2.17 19.03
C ASN A 502 -0.83 3.28 17.99
N LEU A 503 -0.85 2.91 16.72
CA LEU A 503 -0.73 3.84 15.61
C LEU A 503 -2.11 4.33 15.16
N TYR A 504 -2.27 5.64 15.05
CA TYR A 504 -3.46 6.30 14.53
C TYR A 504 -3.13 7.20 13.35
N THR A 505 -4.05 7.30 12.39
CA THR A 505 -4.04 8.36 11.37
C THR A 505 -5.15 9.35 11.70
N GLY A 506 -4.81 10.63 11.73
CA GLY A 506 -5.75 11.74 11.88
C GLY A 506 -5.84 12.60 10.62
N ARG A 507 -6.98 13.24 10.42
CA ARG A 507 -7.21 14.21 9.35
C ARG A 507 -6.81 15.60 9.83
N ILE A 508 -5.92 16.27 9.10
CA ILE A 508 -5.54 17.66 9.39
C ILE A 508 -6.59 18.57 8.76
N GLU A 509 -7.33 19.30 9.59
CA GLU A 509 -8.28 20.32 9.15
C GLU A 509 -7.65 21.69 9.30
N ARG A 510 -7.55 22.38 8.15
CA ARG A 510 -7.00 23.73 8.03
C ARG A 510 -8.16 24.66 7.67
N PRO A 511 -8.45 25.65 8.50
CA PRO A 511 -9.49 26.63 8.19
C PRO A 511 -9.15 27.41 6.93
N ASP A 512 -10.10 27.51 6.01
CA ASP A 512 -9.91 28.11 4.69
C ASP A 512 -9.95 29.64 4.78
N GLY A 513 -8.80 30.29 4.65
CA GLY A 513 -8.68 31.71 4.32
C GLY A 513 -9.21 32.71 5.39
N LYS A 514 -8.96 33.99 5.13
CA LYS A 514 -9.03 35.15 6.08
C LYS A 514 -10.31 35.32 6.92
N ALA A 515 -11.39 34.57 6.66
CA ALA A 515 -12.67 34.70 7.36
C ALA A 515 -12.84 33.67 8.49
N ASP A 516 -12.14 32.53 8.43
CA ASP A 516 -12.17 31.52 9.49
C ASP A 516 -10.83 31.52 10.25
N ALA A 517 -10.86 32.14 11.44
CA ALA A 517 -9.69 32.24 12.32
C ALA A 517 -9.52 31.00 13.22
N SER A 518 -10.24 29.91 12.95
CA SER A 518 -10.12 28.68 13.72
C SER A 518 -8.67 28.18 13.69
N PRO A 519 -8.20 27.52 14.76
CA PRO A 519 -6.90 26.88 14.76
C PRO A 519 -6.90 25.64 13.86
N VAL A 520 -5.73 25.30 13.30
CA VAL A 520 -5.51 23.97 12.69
C VAL A 520 -5.82 22.90 13.73
N SER A 521 -6.54 21.85 13.33
CA SER A 521 -6.92 20.75 14.22
C SER A 521 -6.72 19.39 13.56
N VAL A 522 -6.65 18.35 14.39
CA VAL A 522 -6.63 16.95 13.95
C VAL A 522 -7.93 16.29 14.39
N ARG A 523 -8.68 15.77 13.42
CA ARG A 523 -10.00 15.16 13.64
C ARG A 523 -10.02 13.70 13.20
N GLU A 524 -11.04 12.99 13.70
CA GLU A 524 -11.38 11.61 13.35
C GLU A 524 -10.17 10.67 13.33
N LEU A 525 -9.48 10.55 14.48
CA LEU A 525 -8.42 9.56 14.65
C LEU A 525 -8.94 8.15 14.35
N ARG A 526 -8.24 7.43 13.47
CA ARG A 526 -8.53 6.04 13.11
C ARG A 526 -7.31 5.17 13.37
N PRO A 527 -7.48 3.94 13.88
CA PRO A 527 -6.36 2.99 13.95
C PRO A 527 -5.74 2.78 12.57
N ALA A 528 -4.43 2.92 12.46
CA ALA A 528 -3.70 2.71 11.19
C ALA A 528 -2.97 1.36 11.13
N ALA A 529 -2.87 0.66 12.26
CA ALA A 529 -2.31 -0.68 12.35
C ALA A 529 -3.05 -1.52 13.41
N PRO A 530 -4.37 -1.74 13.27
CA PRO A 530 -5.20 -2.43 14.27
C PRO A 530 -4.78 -3.88 14.56
N GLN A 531 -4.06 -4.52 13.64
CA GLN A 531 -3.52 -5.86 13.79
C GLN A 531 -2.19 -5.90 14.59
N MET A 532 -1.50 -4.76 14.71
CA MET A 532 -0.31 -4.65 15.54
C MET A 532 -0.70 -4.51 17.00
N ALA A 533 -0.10 -5.31 17.86
CA ALA A 533 -0.31 -5.20 19.30
C ALA A 533 0.56 -4.12 19.93
N ASP A 534 1.71 -3.80 19.31
CA ASP A 534 2.61 -2.72 19.71
C ASP A 534 3.35 -2.18 18.48
N VAL A 535 3.44 -0.86 18.34
CA VAL A 535 4.11 -0.20 17.20
C VAL A 535 5.32 0.59 17.70
N MET A 536 6.49 0.34 17.08
CA MET A 536 7.76 0.99 17.46
C MET A 536 8.03 2.24 16.63
N ALA A 537 7.84 2.14 15.32
CA ALA A 537 8.14 3.23 14.39
C ALA A 537 7.20 3.20 13.18
N MET A 538 7.04 4.37 12.56
CA MET A 538 6.31 4.52 11.31
C MET A 538 6.93 5.59 10.40
N SER A 539 6.75 5.42 9.10
CA SER A 539 7.05 6.45 8.09
C SER A 539 6.05 6.38 6.95
N TRP A 540 5.67 7.54 6.41
CA TRP A 540 4.92 7.59 5.14
C TRP A 540 5.80 7.09 4.00
N GLY A 541 5.21 6.33 3.11
CA GLY A 541 5.81 5.74 1.93
C GLY A 541 4.85 5.72 0.75
N PRO A 542 5.21 5.04 -0.35
CA PRO A 542 4.60 5.27 -1.64
C PRO A 542 3.08 5.09 -1.68
N ARG A 543 2.41 6.03 -2.36
CA ARG A 543 0.96 6.05 -2.61
C ARG A 543 0.16 6.26 -1.33
N GLY A 544 0.68 7.07 -0.40
CA GLY A 544 0.03 7.37 0.88
C GLY A 544 -0.06 6.16 1.82
N ARG A 545 0.91 5.24 1.75
CA ARG A 545 1.01 4.08 2.63
C ARG A 545 1.87 4.41 3.85
N LEU A 546 1.66 3.69 4.94
CA LEU A 546 2.51 3.76 6.13
C LEU A 546 3.36 2.51 6.19
N LEU A 547 4.69 2.67 6.20
CA LEU A 547 5.58 1.60 6.62
C LEU A 547 5.60 1.57 8.15
N VAL A 548 5.17 0.46 8.72
CA VAL A 548 5.03 0.28 10.18
C VAL A 548 5.98 -0.80 10.65
N VAL A 549 6.78 -0.50 11.66
CA VAL A 549 7.60 -1.46 12.40
C VAL A 549 6.91 -1.73 13.73
N GLY A 550 6.53 -2.98 13.97
CA GLY A 550 5.79 -3.35 15.18
C GLY A 550 5.71 -4.85 15.39
N ARG A 551 5.00 -5.23 16.46
CA ARG A 551 4.79 -6.62 16.88
C ARG A 551 3.30 -6.94 16.87
N GLU A 552 2.92 -8.00 16.18
CA GLU A 552 1.59 -8.59 16.26
C GLU A 552 1.41 -9.36 17.59
N SER A 553 0.17 -9.60 18.01
CA SER A 553 -0.08 -10.30 19.28
C SER A 553 0.50 -11.72 19.26
N GLY A 554 1.49 -12.00 20.11
CA GLY A 554 2.19 -13.29 20.15
C GLY A 554 3.17 -13.53 18.99
N GLY A 555 3.39 -12.53 18.13
CA GLY A 555 4.29 -12.59 16.99
C GLY A 555 5.67 -11.98 17.26
N VAL A 556 6.49 -11.97 16.21
CA VAL A 556 7.81 -11.31 16.19
C VAL A 556 7.71 -9.86 15.72
N MET A 557 8.78 -9.08 15.91
CA MET A 557 8.90 -7.76 15.28
C MET A 557 8.95 -7.90 13.76
N GLN A 558 8.24 -7.04 13.05
CA GLN A 558 8.15 -7.08 11.60
C GLN A 558 7.88 -5.68 11.03
N ALA A 559 8.34 -5.45 9.80
CA ALA A 559 8.11 -4.24 9.04
C ALA A 559 7.11 -4.52 7.90
N ARG A 560 6.00 -3.78 7.87
CA ARG A 560 4.91 -4.01 6.91
C ARG A 560 4.28 -2.70 6.44
N TYR A 561 3.89 -2.67 5.17
CA TYR A 561 3.10 -1.57 4.64
C TYR A 561 1.62 -1.70 5.03
N MET A 562 1.08 -0.60 5.53
CA MET A 562 -0.32 -0.38 5.84
C MET A 562 -0.89 0.69 4.92
N LEU A 563 -2.17 0.54 4.54
CA LEU A 563 -2.88 1.64 3.90
C LEU A 563 -3.26 2.69 4.96
N SER A 564 -3.44 3.92 4.51
CA SER A 564 -3.77 5.04 5.41
C SER A 564 -5.11 4.90 6.13
N ASP A 565 -6.01 4.05 5.65
CA ASP A 565 -7.28 3.68 6.28
C ASP A 565 -7.15 2.59 7.36
N GLY A 566 -5.94 2.08 7.59
CA GLY A 566 -5.64 1.05 8.58
C GLY A 566 -5.79 -0.39 8.09
N SER A 567 -6.14 -0.60 6.82
CA SER A 567 -6.15 -1.93 6.22
C SER A 567 -4.75 -2.40 5.80
N THR A 568 -4.50 -3.71 5.85
CA THR A 568 -3.19 -4.27 5.53
C THR A 568 -2.94 -4.29 4.03
N ALA A 569 -1.75 -3.85 3.59
CA ALA A 569 -1.27 -4.18 2.25
C ALA A 569 -0.69 -5.61 2.23
N ALA A 570 -0.75 -6.27 1.07
CA ALA A 570 -0.25 -7.64 0.90
C ALA A 570 1.29 -7.76 1.00
N ALA A 571 2.02 -6.65 0.90
CA ALA A 571 3.48 -6.67 0.86
C ALA A 571 4.10 -6.54 2.27
N SER A 572 4.68 -7.64 2.76
CA SER A 572 5.63 -7.62 3.87
C SER A 572 7.06 -7.38 3.34
N LEU A 573 7.88 -6.68 4.11
CA LEU A 573 9.30 -6.53 3.79
C LEU A 573 10.07 -7.79 4.23
N PRO A 574 11.27 -8.04 3.66
CA PRO A 574 12.21 -9.03 4.20
C PRO A 574 12.40 -8.80 5.71
N GLY A 575 12.51 -9.88 6.46
CA GLY A 575 12.73 -9.80 7.90
C GLY A 575 14.04 -9.11 8.25
N ALA A 576 14.02 -8.31 9.31
CA ALA A 576 15.20 -7.73 9.94
C ALA A 576 15.05 -7.81 11.46
N SER A 577 16.15 -8.11 12.16
CA SER A 577 16.20 -8.09 13.62
C SER A 577 16.35 -6.67 14.15
N GLY A 578 15.88 -6.44 15.38
CA GLY A 578 16.19 -5.23 16.14
C GLY A 578 15.68 -3.90 15.57
N LEU A 579 14.78 -3.90 14.56
CA LEU A 579 14.29 -2.65 13.98
C LEU A 579 13.52 -1.80 15.00
N ALA A 580 14.00 -0.57 15.21
CA ALA A 580 13.44 0.38 16.16
C ALA A 580 13.12 1.76 15.54
N GLY A 581 13.59 2.03 14.32
CA GLY A 581 13.29 3.25 13.56
C GLY A 581 13.19 2.98 12.06
N VAL A 582 12.38 3.75 11.33
CA VAL A 582 12.22 3.59 9.88
C VAL A 582 11.98 4.93 9.19
N ALA A 583 12.52 5.08 7.99
CA ALA A 583 12.29 6.19 7.09
C ALA A 583 12.13 5.68 5.66
N THR A 584 11.14 6.21 4.96
CA THR A 584 10.91 5.95 3.54
C THR A 584 10.33 7.21 2.89
N THR A 585 10.05 7.15 1.60
CA THR A 585 9.61 8.27 0.77
C THR A 585 8.55 7.83 -0.23
N GLU A 586 7.87 8.77 -0.87
CA GLU A 586 6.92 8.49 -1.96
C GLU A 586 7.59 7.96 -3.24
N ASP A 587 8.91 8.08 -3.34
CA ASP A 587 9.72 7.56 -4.45
C ASP A 587 9.97 6.05 -4.32
N GLU A 588 9.31 5.25 -5.17
CA GLU A 588 9.44 3.79 -5.19
C GLU A 588 10.82 3.30 -5.65
N GLU A 589 11.65 4.17 -6.25
CA GLU A 589 13.01 3.83 -6.67
C GLU A 589 14.03 3.99 -5.52
N LYS A 590 13.65 4.70 -4.46
CA LYS A 590 14.51 4.92 -3.30
C LYS A 590 14.43 3.73 -2.33
N PRO A 591 15.53 3.43 -1.63
CA PRO A 591 15.55 2.38 -0.63
C PRO A 591 14.73 2.76 0.61
N VAL A 592 14.29 1.77 1.37
CA VAL A 592 13.88 2.00 2.77
C VAL A 592 15.14 2.13 3.61
N VAL A 593 15.18 3.07 4.55
CA VAL A 593 16.25 3.18 5.55
C VAL A 593 15.67 2.92 6.93
N ALA A 594 16.37 2.16 7.76
CA ALA A 594 15.93 1.82 9.09
C ALA A 594 17.06 1.89 10.11
N PHE A 595 16.70 1.97 11.38
CA PHE A 595 17.60 1.84 12.52
C PHE A 595 17.35 0.49 13.19
N SER A 596 18.42 -0.28 13.32
CA SER A 596 18.51 -1.53 14.07
C SER A 596 19.34 -1.31 15.34
N ASP A 597 18.84 -1.78 16.47
CA ASP A 597 19.58 -1.75 17.75
C ASP A 597 20.89 -2.56 17.69
N GLU A 598 20.98 -3.52 16.76
CA GLU A 598 22.14 -4.40 16.57
C GLU A 598 23.14 -3.83 15.56
N ASP A 599 22.64 -3.35 14.41
CA ASP A 599 23.48 -3.01 13.25
C ASP A 599 23.65 -1.49 13.01
N GLY A 600 22.90 -0.64 13.71
CA GLY A 600 22.84 0.80 13.44
C GLY A 600 21.94 1.11 12.23
N ILE A 601 22.41 1.96 11.31
CA ILE A 601 21.63 2.28 10.10
C ILE A 601 21.77 1.16 9.08
N VAL A 602 20.62 0.62 8.68
CA VAL A 602 20.47 -0.36 7.62
C VAL A 602 19.58 0.19 6.50
N TRP A 603 19.71 -0.36 5.31
CA TRP A 603 18.86 0.00 4.17
C TRP A 603 18.39 -1.24 3.42
N LEU A 604 17.26 -1.10 2.74
CA LEU A 604 16.63 -2.11 1.92
C LEU A 604 16.36 -1.53 0.53
N PRO A 605 17.21 -1.83 -0.46
CA PRO A 605 16.92 -1.51 -1.85
C PRO A 605 15.65 -2.24 -2.34
N PRO A 606 14.91 -1.67 -3.31
CA PRO A 606 13.73 -2.31 -3.88
C PRO A 606 14.03 -3.74 -4.40
N GLY A 607 13.30 -4.73 -3.89
CA GLY A 607 13.45 -6.14 -4.30
C GLY A 607 14.70 -6.85 -3.79
N ALA A 608 15.46 -6.24 -2.87
CA ALA A 608 16.70 -6.80 -2.33
C ALA A 608 16.56 -7.28 -0.87
N GLN A 609 17.70 -7.47 -0.19
CA GLN A 609 17.79 -7.78 1.24
C GLN A 609 18.37 -6.58 2.01
N TRP A 610 18.17 -6.57 3.33
CA TRP A 610 18.75 -5.57 4.22
C TRP A 610 20.28 -5.59 4.19
N ARG A 611 20.90 -4.41 4.22
CA ARG A 611 22.35 -4.24 4.34
C ARG A 611 22.69 -3.14 5.34
N THR A 612 23.84 -3.24 5.99
CA THR A 612 24.32 -2.23 6.93
C THR A 612 25.02 -1.09 6.20
N VAL A 613 24.68 0.14 6.56
CA VAL A 613 25.28 1.36 6.00
C VAL A 613 26.19 2.05 7.01
N ALA A 614 25.73 2.20 8.25
CA ALA A 614 26.49 2.91 9.29
C ALA A 614 26.27 2.30 10.67
N ALA A 615 27.28 1.56 11.14
CA ALA A 615 27.29 1.02 12.49
C ALA A 615 27.19 2.13 13.55
N GLY A 616 26.26 1.96 14.50
CA GLY A 616 26.02 2.90 15.60
C GLY A 616 25.30 4.21 15.22
N GLY A 617 24.90 4.38 13.95
CA GLY A 617 23.99 5.46 13.56
C GLY A 617 22.54 5.17 13.96
N ARG A 618 21.73 6.21 14.10
CA ARG A 618 20.32 6.15 14.54
C ARG A 618 19.49 7.25 13.88
N GLU A 619 18.17 7.23 14.13
CA GLU A 619 17.22 8.26 13.67
C GLU A 619 17.30 8.50 12.14
N PRO A 620 16.95 7.50 11.31
CA PRO A 620 16.94 7.66 9.86
C PRO A 620 15.88 8.68 9.45
N VAL A 621 16.18 9.50 8.44
CA VAL A 621 15.33 10.59 7.98
C VAL A 621 15.37 10.66 6.46
N TYR A 622 14.18 10.68 5.86
CA TYR A 622 13.94 11.25 4.54
C TYR A 622 13.34 12.65 4.72
N PRO A 623 13.49 13.57 3.74
CA PRO A 623 12.76 14.83 3.73
C PRO A 623 11.25 14.66 3.96
N GLY A 624 10.68 15.44 4.89
CA GLY A 624 9.32 15.29 5.46
C GLY A 624 9.27 14.96 6.96
#